data_AF-A0A090WXX0-F1
#
_entry.id   AF-A0A090WXX0-F1
#
_cell.length_a   1.000
_cell.length_b   1.000
_cell.length_c   1.000
_cell.angle_alpha   90.00
_cell.angle_beta   90.00
_cell.angle_gamma   90.00
#
_symmetry.space_group_name_H-M   'P 1'
#
loop_
_entity.id
_entity.type
_entity.pdbx_description
1 polymer ?
#
loop_
_entity_poly.entity_id
_entity_poly.type
_entity_poly.pdbx_seq_one_letter_code
_entity_poly.pdbx_strand_id
1 'polypeptide(L)'
;MKLKEDSVLKELDAVQTGYSTSKKHLTRGGGIGDSNWDPKQAGPILVGKAVDYIKDQAESNKPFYMYYCSQAVHIPHEPPAEFNGKKIKGITPGKHGDMIYELDLQVGLLVKALKDAGLYENTLLVFTSDNGGLSFDKDMNKAGHVTSNGLNGSKGSIYEGGHRVPFFAIWPGRIKSNIVSTMPIMGARYGGYNCGIIKSATR
;
A
#
# COMPACT_ATOMS: atom_id res chain seq x y z
N MET A 1 6.86 13.11 -10.39
CA MET A 1 7.80 13.06 -9.24
C MET A 1 9.01 13.88 -9.66
N LYS A 2 9.24 15.05 -9.05
CA LYS A 2 10.45 15.82 -9.36
C LYS A 2 11.58 15.16 -8.57
N LEU A 3 12.59 14.66 -9.29
CA LEU A 3 13.81 14.18 -8.64
C LEU A 3 14.51 15.35 -7.94
N LYS A 4 15.44 15.06 -7.03
CA LYS A 4 16.26 16.13 -6.46
C LYS A 4 17.09 16.77 -7.56
N GLU A 5 17.48 18.03 -7.37
CA GLU A 5 18.20 18.78 -8.40
C GLU A 5 19.57 18.16 -8.73
N ASP A 6 20.16 17.44 -7.78
CA ASP A 6 21.41 16.70 -7.88
C ASP A 6 21.22 15.20 -8.26
N SER A 7 19.99 14.77 -8.53
CA SER A 7 19.70 13.40 -8.92
C SER A 7 20.31 13.06 -10.29
N VAL A 8 21.04 11.95 -10.33
CA VAL A 8 21.57 11.36 -11.56
C VAL A 8 21.13 9.90 -11.67
N LEU A 9 20.91 9.43 -12.89
CA LEU A 9 20.67 8.00 -13.12
C LEU A 9 21.99 7.24 -12.95
N LYS A 10 22.02 6.26 -12.05
CA LYS A 10 23.17 5.38 -11.83
C LYS A 10 22.71 3.97 -11.51
N GLU A 11 23.62 3.01 -11.59
CA GLU A 11 23.36 1.69 -11.06
C GLU A 11 23.25 1.75 -9.52
N LEU A 12 22.13 1.26 -8.98
CA LEU A 12 21.91 1.16 -7.55
C LEU A 12 22.39 -0.19 -7.05
N ASP A 13 23.10 -0.21 -5.92
CA ASP A 13 23.48 -1.46 -5.30
C ASP A 13 22.32 -2.08 -4.49
N ALA A 14 22.53 -3.31 -4.01
CA ALA A 14 21.54 -4.00 -3.19
C ALA A 14 21.26 -3.29 -1.86
N VAL A 15 22.22 -2.50 -1.33
CA VAL A 15 22.05 -1.77 -0.06
C VAL A 15 21.11 -0.60 -0.27
N GLN A 16 21.34 0.22 -1.30
CA GLN A 16 20.52 1.39 -1.61
C GLN A 16 19.09 0.99 -2.01
N THR A 17 18.92 -0.14 -2.71
CA THR A 17 17.59 -0.65 -3.05
C THR A 17 16.86 -1.36 -1.89
N GLY A 18 17.54 -1.63 -0.77
CA GLY A 18 17.00 -2.38 0.38
C GLY A 18 17.04 -3.91 0.22
N TYR A 19 17.44 -4.41 -0.94
CA TYR A 19 17.48 -5.83 -1.28
C TYR A 19 18.71 -6.59 -0.76
N SER A 20 19.67 -5.91 -0.13
CA SER A 20 20.85 -6.52 0.52
C SER A 20 20.47 -7.52 1.61
N THR A 21 19.24 -7.42 2.13
CA THR A 21 18.65 -8.32 3.12
C THR A 21 18.22 -9.68 2.56
N SER A 22 18.21 -9.87 1.23
CA SER A 22 17.85 -11.14 0.58
C SER A 22 19.00 -11.71 -0.23
N LYS A 23 19.45 -12.92 0.15
CA LYS A 23 20.50 -13.66 -0.59
C LYS A 23 20.16 -13.90 -2.07
N LYS A 24 18.86 -13.96 -2.42
CA LYS A 24 18.39 -14.13 -3.81
C LYS A 24 18.56 -12.86 -4.67
N HIS A 25 18.75 -11.70 -4.04
CA HIS A 25 18.79 -10.41 -4.71
C HIS A 25 20.18 -9.74 -4.64
N LEU A 26 21.15 -10.33 -3.93
CA LEU A 26 22.54 -9.87 -3.93
C LEU A 26 23.21 -9.94 -5.31
N THR A 27 22.77 -10.83 -6.19
CA THR A 27 23.35 -11.05 -7.53
C THR A 27 22.56 -10.36 -8.65
N ARG A 28 21.38 -9.83 -8.35
CA ARG A 28 20.63 -8.96 -9.27
C ARG A 28 21.00 -7.54 -8.89
N GLY A 29 21.96 -6.93 -9.59
CA GLY A 29 22.25 -5.50 -9.43
C GLY A 29 20.94 -4.70 -9.37
N GLY A 30 20.89 -3.66 -8.54
CA GLY A 30 19.65 -2.92 -8.23
C GLY A 30 19.04 -2.18 -9.42
N GLY A 31 19.67 -2.29 -10.60
CA GLY A 31 19.27 -1.66 -11.84
C GLY A 31 19.66 -0.18 -11.86
N ILE A 32 19.42 0.45 -13.02
CA ILE A 32 19.59 1.89 -13.15
C ILE A 32 18.42 2.57 -12.41
N GLY A 33 18.74 3.47 -11.48
CA GLY A 33 17.78 4.25 -10.71
C GLY A 33 18.32 5.61 -10.31
N ASP A 34 17.51 6.38 -9.59
CA ASP A 34 17.89 7.68 -9.06
C ASP A 34 18.99 7.54 -8.00
N SER A 35 20.10 8.27 -8.14
CA SER A 35 21.19 8.33 -7.18
C SER A 35 20.75 8.69 -5.76
N ASN A 36 19.63 9.42 -5.64
CA ASN A 36 18.99 9.82 -4.40
C ASN A 36 17.84 8.91 -3.95
N TRP A 37 17.65 7.75 -4.61
CA TRP A 37 16.62 6.79 -4.23
C TRP A 37 16.80 6.32 -2.79
N ASP A 38 15.74 6.50 -2.00
CA ASP A 38 15.58 5.94 -0.66
C ASP A 38 14.25 5.17 -0.63
N PRO A 39 14.26 3.83 -0.54
CA PRO A 39 13.04 3.02 -0.55
C PRO A 39 12.09 3.37 0.60
N LYS A 40 12.59 3.98 1.69
CA LYS A 40 11.78 4.45 2.81
C LYS A 40 10.84 5.59 2.43
N GLN A 41 11.15 6.33 1.37
CA GLN A 41 10.34 7.45 0.90
C GLN A 41 9.24 7.03 -0.07
N ALA A 42 9.21 5.77 -0.51
CA ALA A 42 8.27 5.32 -1.53
C ALA A 42 6.81 5.52 -1.12
N GLY A 43 6.44 5.09 0.09
CA GLY A 43 5.09 5.31 0.62
C GLY A 43 4.75 6.79 0.86
N PRO A 44 5.60 7.58 1.56
CA PRO A 44 5.39 9.02 1.73
C PRO A 44 5.17 9.79 0.42
N ILE A 45 5.93 9.46 -0.63
CA ILE A 45 5.81 10.11 -1.93
C ILE A 45 4.51 9.73 -2.63
N LEU A 46 4.15 8.44 -2.64
CA LEU A 46 2.94 7.95 -3.32
C LEU A 46 1.67 8.52 -2.70
N VAL A 47 1.54 8.44 -1.37
CA VAL A 47 0.36 8.96 -0.66
C VAL A 47 0.28 10.48 -0.74
N GLY A 48 1.42 11.19 -0.69
CA GLY A 48 1.45 12.64 -0.89
C GLY A 48 0.87 13.04 -2.24
N LYS A 49 1.24 12.33 -3.31
CA LYS A 49 0.68 12.55 -4.65
C LYS A 49 -0.81 12.23 -4.75
N ALA A 50 -1.25 11.17 -4.08
CA ALA A 50 -2.67 10.81 -4.04
C ALA A 50 -3.50 11.88 -3.28
N VAL A 51 -2.96 12.44 -2.20
CA VAL A 51 -3.58 13.56 -1.47
C VAL A 51 -3.62 14.83 -2.32
N ASP A 52 -2.51 15.19 -2.99
CA ASP A 52 -2.46 16.31 -3.94
C ASP A 52 -3.55 16.14 -5.01
N TYR A 53 -3.64 14.94 -5.61
CA TYR A 53 -4.64 14.63 -6.62
C TYR A 53 -6.07 14.80 -6.10
N ILE A 54 -6.39 14.33 -4.89
CA ILE A 54 -7.72 14.53 -4.30
C ILE A 54 -8.05 16.01 -4.16
N LYS A 55 -7.09 16.84 -3.73
CA LYS A 55 -7.28 18.30 -3.61
C LYS A 55 -7.53 18.94 -4.98
N ASP A 56 -6.72 18.60 -5.98
CA ASP A 56 -6.88 19.10 -7.35
C ASP A 56 -8.26 18.71 -7.93
N GLN A 57 -8.74 17.49 -7.63
CA GLN A 57 -10.07 17.04 -8.09
C GLN A 57 -11.22 17.73 -7.36
N ALA A 58 -11.03 18.18 -6.12
CA ALA A 58 -12.04 18.96 -5.40
C ALA A 58 -12.34 20.29 -6.12
N GLU A 59 -11.34 20.87 -6.79
CA GLU A 59 -11.49 22.11 -7.57
C GLU A 59 -12.10 21.88 -8.95
N SER A 60 -11.99 20.66 -9.49
CA SER A 60 -12.40 20.35 -10.87
C SER A 60 -13.91 20.18 -11.06
N ASN A 61 -14.66 19.95 -9.97
CA ASN A 61 -16.10 19.65 -9.96
C ASN A 61 -16.52 18.48 -10.88
N LYS A 62 -15.57 17.61 -11.26
CA LYS A 62 -15.78 16.43 -12.10
C LYS A 62 -15.66 15.15 -11.25
N PRO A 63 -16.33 14.06 -11.64
CA PRO A 63 -16.11 12.79 -10.97
C PRO A 63 -14.69 12.34 -11.28
N PHE A 64 -14.03 11.69 -10.32
CA PHE A 64 -12.70 11.18 -10.50
C PHE A 64 -12.59 9.72 -10.11
N TYR A 65 -11.58 9.08 -10.67
CA TYR A 65 -11.18 7.72 -10.37
C TYR A 65 -9.70 7.72 -10.02
N MET A 66 -9.35 7.14 -8.88
CA MET A 66 -7.97 6.90 -8.48
C MET A 66 -7.77 5.43 -8.18
N TYR A 67 -6.77 4.86 -8.82
CA TYR A 67 -6.26 3.55 -8.52
C TYR A 67 -4.97 3.73 -7.72
N TYR A 68 -5.07 3.57 -6.40
CA TYR A 68 -3.96 3.75 -5.48
C TYR A 68 -3.32 2.40 -5.14
N CYS A 69 -2.16 2.15 -5.75
CA CYS A 69 -1.36 0.95 -5.52
C CYS A 69 -0.25 1.27 -4.52
N SER A 70 -0.46 0.94 -3.24
CA SER A 70 0.60 1.13 -2.26
C SER A 70 1.70 0.10 -2.46
N GLN A 71 2.96 0.54 -2.38
CA GLN A 71 4.11 -0.37 -2.33
C GLN A 71 4.22 -1.10 -0.98
N ALA A 72 3.51 -0.62 0.05
CA ALA A 72 3.62 -1.14 1.40
C ALA A 72 3.40 -2.65 1.45
N VAL A 73 4.05 -3.32 2.40
CA VAL A 73 4.01 -4.77 2.66
C VAL A 73 4.57 -5.68 1.53
N HIS A 74 5.14 -5.11 0.47
CA HIS A 74 6.04 -5.83 -0.43
C HIS A 74 7.49 -5.75 0.06
N ILE A 75 8.27 -6.81 -0.16
CA ILE A 75 9.71 -6.78 0.12
C ILE A 75 10.46 -5.88 -0.90
N PRO A 76 11.56 -5.22 -0.51
CA PRO A 76 12.15 -5.18 0.83
C PRO A 76 11.31 -4.30 1.76
N HIS A 77 11.08 -4.78 2.97
CA HIS A 77 10.36 -4.00 3.98
C HIS A 77 11.28 -2.89 4.48
N GLU A 78 11.08 -1.67 4.01
CA GLU A 78 11.87 -0.49 4.37
C GLU A 78 10.96 0.62 4.91
N PRO A 79 10.41 0.47 6.13
CA PRO A 79 9.51 1.48 6.69
C PRO A 79 10.27 2.79 6.92
N PRO A 80 9.62 3.94 6.71
CA PRO A 80 10.18 5.22 7.11
C PRO A 80 10.38 5.27 8.63
N ALA A 81 11.31 6.12 9.09
CA ALA A 81 11.46 6.34 10.53
C ALA A 81 10.19 6.95 11.12
N GLU A 82 9.62 7.91 10.41
CA GLU A 82 8.43 8.65 10.78
C GLU A 82 7.57 8.93 9.55
N PHE A 83 6.26 9.07 9.77
CA PHE A 83 5.29 9.43 8.74
C PHE A 83 4.20 10.30 9.35
N ASN A 84 4.04 11.50 8.79
CA ASN A 84 3.09 12.50 9.28
C ASN A 84 3.15 12.73 10.80
N GLY A 85 4.38 12.92 11.32
CA GLY A 85 4.63 13.15 12.75
C GLY A 85 4.46 11.92 13.66
N LYS A 86 4.22 10.73 13.10
CA LYS A 86 4.13 9.48 13.86
C LYS A 86 5.34 8.61 13.59
N LYS A 87 5.94 8.06 14.64
CA LYS A 87 6.99 7.04 14.52
C LYS A 87 6.41 5.78 13.88
N ILE A 88 7.11 5.20 12.91
CA ILE A 88 6.75 3.93 12.27
C ILE A 88 7.78 2.85 12.58
N LYS A 89 9.05 3.06 12.22
CA LYS A 89 10.08 2.03 12.40
C LYS A 89 10.23 1.59 13.86
N GLY A 90 10.04 0.30 14.10
CA GLY A 90 10.18 -0.38 15.39
C GLY A 90 9.00 -0.23 16.34
N ILE A 91 7.80 0.16 15.86
CA ILE A 91 6.59 0.21 16.70
C ILE A 91 5.84 -1.13 16.69
N THR A 92 6.05 -1.95 15.67
CA THR A 92 5.50 -3.30 15.55
C THR A 92 6.63 -4.34 15.61
N PRO A 93 6.29 -5.64 15.72
CA PRO A 93 7.29 -6.70 15.70
C PRO A 93 7.95 -6.89 14.33
N GLY A 94 8.97 -6.11 14.02
CA GLY A 94 9.75 -6.25 12.79
C GLY A 94 9.22 -5.44 11.62
N LYS A 95 10.02 -5.36 10.55
CA LYS A 95 9.78 -4.38 9.49
C LYS A 95 8.48 -4.62 8.71
N HIS A 96 8.00 -5.85 8.56
CA HIS A 96 6.74 -6.12 7.87
C HIS A 96 5.54 -5.49 8.57
N GLY A 97 5.45 -5.64 9.90
CA GLY A 97 4.39 -5.00 10.69
C GLY A 97 4.45 -3.48 10.59
N ASP A 98 5.66 -2.91 10.54
CA ASP A 98 5.83 -1.46 10.44
C ASP A 98 5.33 -0.95 9.08
N MET A 99 5.52 -1.73 8.01
CA MET A 99 4.92 -1.44 6.70
C MET A 99 3.39 -1.60 6.70
N ILE A 100 2.83 -2.55 7.46
CA ILE A 100 1.37 -2.66 7.65
C ILE A 100 0.84 -1.40 8.34
N TYR A 101 1.53 -0.93 9.39
CA TYR A 101 1.15 0.30 10.07
C TYR A 101 1.28 1.53 9.17
N GLU A 102 2.33 1.60 8.35
CA GLU A 102 2.48 2.64 7.34
C GLU A 102 1.29 2.64 6.36
N LEU A 103 0.88 1.47 5.86
CA LEU A 103 -0.28 1.33 4.97
C LEU A 103 -1.56 1.86 5.62
N ASP A 104 -1.81 1.54 6.89
CA ASP A 104 -2.97 2.04 7.65
C ASP A 104 -2.95 3.57 7.73
N LEU A 105 -1.78 4.17 8.05
CA LEU A 105 -1.64 5.62 8.08
C LEU A 105 -1.83 6.26 6.69
N GLN A 106 -1.36 5.61 5.61
CA GLN A 106 -1.57 6.09 4.25
C GLN A 106 -3.08 6.15 3.91
N VAL A 107 -3.81 5.06 4.19
CA VAL A 107 -5.28 5.01 4.00
C VAL A 107 -5.96 6.10 4.84
N GLY A 108 -5.52 6.30 6.09
CA GLY A 108 -6.00 7.36 6.97
C GLY A 108 -5.84 8.76 6.36
N LEU A 109 -4.70 9.04 5.71
CA LEU A 109 -4.49 10.32 5.02
C LEU A 109 -5.40 10.52 3.81
N LEU A 110 -5.64 9.46 3.01
CA LEU A 110 -6.57 9.53 1.87
C LEU A 110 -7.99 9.83 2.35
N VAL A 111 -8.44 9.13 3.40
CA VAL A 111 -9.75 9.39 4.03
C VAL A 111 -9.82 10.81 4.57
N LYS A 112 -8.77 11.29 5.24
CA LYS A 112 -8.71 12.67 5.75
C LYS A 112 -8.79 13.68 4.62
N ALA A 113 -8.03 13.50 3.55
CA ALA A 113 -8.04 14.41 2.40
C ALA A 113 -9.44 14.48 1.75
N LEU A 114 -10.13 13.35 1.60
CA LEU A 114 -11.50 13.32 1.10
C LEU A 114 -12.48 14.06 2.03
N LYS A 115 -12.31 13.92 3.35
CA LYS A 115 -13.15 14.61 4.34
C LYS A 115 -12.91 16.12 4.34
N ASP A 116 -11.64 16.53 4.37
CA ASP A 116 -11.24 17.93 4.33
C ASP A 116 -11.74 18.62 3.04
N ALA A 117 -11.74 17.90 1.92
CA ALA A 117 -12.26 18.37 0.64
C ALA A 117 -13.79 18.30 0.49
N GLY A 118 -14.52 17.75 1.47
CA GLY A 118 -15.97 17.57 1.39
C GLY A 118 -16.43 16.53 0.36
N LEU A 119 -15.54 15.63 -0.07
CA LEU A 119 -15.78 14.61 -1.09
C LEU A 119 -16.13 13.23 -0.51
N TYR A 120 -15.86 13.00 0.78
CA TYR A 120 -15.96 11.68 1.42
C TYR A 120 -17.34 11.02 1.28
N GLU A 121 -18.41 11.79 1.51
CA GLU A 121 -19.79 11.26 1.46
C GLU A 121 -20.20 10.77 0.06
N ASN A 122 -19.57 11.29 -0.99
CA ASN A 122 -19.87 10.93 -2.38
C ASN A 122 -18.77 10.08 -3.05
N THR A 123 -17.94 9.43 -2.23
CA THR A 123 -16.82 8.63 -2.70
C THR A 123 -16.99 7.17 -2.29
N LEU A 124 -16.96 6.27 -3.27
CA LEU A 124 -16.78 4.85 -3.05
C LEU A 124 -15.29 4.56 -2.85
N LEU A 125 -14.96 4.06 -1.66
CA LEU A 125 -13.65 3.50 -1.33
C LEU A 125 -13.75 1.99 -1.38
N VAL A 126 -12.82 1.36 -2.09
CA VAL A 126 -12.64 -0.10 -2.09
C VAL A 126 -11.19 -0.37 -1.70
N PHE A 127 -11.00 -1.29 -0.76
CA PHE A 127 -9.68 -1.75 -0.35
C PHE A 127 -9.56 -3.24 -0.61
N THR A 128 -8.45 -3.65 -1.23
CA THR A 128 -8.12 -5.06 -1.44
C THR A 128 -6.61 -5.27 -1.57
N SER A 129 -6.17 -6.52 -1.53
CA SER A 129 -4.80 -6.93 -1.89
C SER A 129 -4.76 -7.55 -3.31
N ASP A 130 -3.59 -7.60 -3.92
CA ASP A 130 -3.35 -8.22 -5.23
C ASP A 130 -3.08 -9.74 -5.14
N ASN A 131 -2.65 -10.23 -3.96
CA ASN A 131 -2.47 -11.64 -3.64
C ASN A 131 -2.47 -11.86 -2.11
N GLY A 132 -2.45 -13.13 -1.70
CA GLY A 132 -2.21 -13.49 -0.30
C GLY A 132 -0.80 -13.14 0.16
N GLY A 133 -0.59 -13.06 1.47
CA GLY A 133 0.67 -12.55 2.04
C GLY A 133 1.87 -13.50 1.91
N LEU A 134 3.06 -12.96 2.16
CA LEU A 134 4.33 -13.71 2.21
C LEU A 134 4.47 -14.43 3.56
N SER A 135 4.70 -15.75 3.55
CA SER A 135 4.70 -16.59 4.76
C SER A 135 6.07 -16.82 5.42
N PHE A 136 7.05 -15.93 5.21
CA PHE A 136 8.44 -16.15 5.65
C PHE A 136 9.06 -15.05 6.51
N ASP A 137 8.26 -14.14 7.07
CA ASP A 137 8.78 -13.12 8.00
C ASP A 137 9.00 -13.73 9.40
N LYS A 138 10.27 -13.95 9.75
CA LYS A 138 10.65 -14.61 11.01
C LYS A 138 10.28 -13.79 12.25
N ASP A 139 10.37 -12.47 12.18
CA ASP A 139 10.13 -11.61 13.33
C ASP A 139 8.63 -11.53 13.61
N MET A 140 7.82 -11.38 12.56
CA MET A 140 6.36 -11.45 12.66
C MET A 140 5.88 -12.83 13.11
N ASN A 141 6.46 -13.91 12.59
CA ASN A 141 6.11 -15.28 13.00
C ASN A 141 6.38 -15.50 14.50
N LYS A 142 7.53 -15.02 15.02
CA LYS A 142 7.84 -15.08 16.45
C LYS A 142 6.84 -14.28 17.30
N ALA A 143 6.31 -13.19 16.74
CA ALA A 143 5.27 -12.39 17.37
C ALA A 143 3.85 -12.97 17.22
N GLY A 144 3.70 -14.17 16.66
CA GLY A 144 2.43 -14.86 16.51
C GLY A 144 1.57 -14.36 15.34
N HIS A 145 2.15 -13.61 14.40
CA HIS A 145 1.42 -13.17 13.20
C HIS A 145 1.08 -14.37 12.30
N VAL A 146 -0.18 -14.44 11.88
CA VAL A 146 -0.69 -15.49 10.98
C VAL A 146 -1.07 -14.86 9.64
N THR A 147 -0.13 -14.83 8.70
CA THR A 147 -0.25 -14.11 7.41
C THR A 147 -1.52 -14.38 6.62
N SER A 148 -1.97 -15.64 6.57
CA SER A 148 -3.16 -16.04 5.80
C SER A 148 -4.35 -16.38 6.70
N ASN A 149 -4.33 -15.98 7.97
CA ASN A 149 -5.38 -16.28 8.97
C ASN A 149 -5.82 -17.76 9.00
N GLY A 150 -4.85 -18.69 8.96
CA GLY A 150 -5.11 -20.14 8.97
C GLY A 150 -5.51 -20.76 7.63
N LEU A 151 -5.65 -19.96 6.56
CA LEU A 151 -5.88 -20.49 5.21
C LEU A 151 -4.63 -21.23 4.69
N ASN A 152 -4.85 -22.30 3.94
CA ASN A 152 -3.76 -23.07 3.35
C ASN A 152 -3.06 -22.26 2.24
N GLY A 153 -1.72 -22.26 2.23
CA GLY A 153 -0.92 -21.55 1.24
C GLY A 153 -0.61 -20.08 1.57
N SER A 154 0.17 -19.47 0.68
CA SER A 154 0.65 -18.09 0.76
C SER A 154 0.86 -17.54 -0.66
N LYS A 155 1.34 -16.30 -0.81
CA LYS A 155 1.66 -15.69 -2.12
C LYS A 155 2.22 -16.69 -3.14
N GLY A 156 1.59 -16.75 -4.31
CA GLY A 156 1.98 -17.64 -5.42
C GLY A 156 1.43 -19.07 -5.34
N SER A 157 0.73 -19.42 -4.26
CA SER A 157 0.03 -20.70 -4.13
C SER A 157 -1.34 -20.67 -4.82
N ILE A 158 -1.79 -21.84 -5.29
CA ILE A 158 -3.15 -22.06 -5.81
C ILE A 158 -4.20 -22.22 -4.69
N TYR A 159 -3.76 -22.41 -3.44
CA TYR A 159 -4.65 -22.56 -2.29
C TYR A 159 -5.17 -21.21 -1.79
N GLU A 160 -6.22 -21.23 -0.97
CA GLU A 160 -6.93 -20.04 -0.46
C GLU A 160 -6.00 -18.94 0.07
N GLY A 161 -4.97 -19.28 0.86
CA GLY A 161 -4.03 -18.31 1.41
C GLY A 161 -3.12 -17.63 0.39
N GLY A 162 -3.13 -18.07 -0.88
CA GLY A 162 -2.40 -17.43 -1.98
C GLY A 162 -3.19 -16.36 -2.75
N HIS A 163 -4.52 -16.39 -2.70
CA HIS A 163 -5.38 -15.52 -3.53
C HIS A 163 -6.65 -15.00 -2.85
N ARG A 164 -7.05 -15.55 -1.70
CA ARG A 164 -8.11 -14.97 -0.86
C ARG A 164 -7.53 -13.82 -0.06
N VAL A 165 -8.06 -12.62 -0.30
CA VAL A 165 -7.52 -11.35 0.18
C VAL A 165 -8.53 -10.60 1.05
N PRO A 166 -8.08 -9.70 1.95
CA PRO A 166 -8.99 -8.78 2.63
C PRO A 166 -9.71 -7.92 1.59
N PHE A 167 -11.01 -7.71 1.77
CA PHE A 167 -11.81 -6.84 0.92
C PHE A 167 -12.83 -6.07 1.77
N PHE A 168 -12.89 -4.76 1.59
CA PHE A 168 -14.01 -3.95 2.09
C PHE A 168 -14.33 -2.80 1.15
N ALA A 169 -15.59 -2.37 1.18
CA ALA A 169 -16.07 -1.22 0.45
C ALA A 169 -16.80 -0.26 1.39
N ILE A 170 -16.54 1.03 1.26
CA ILE A 170 -17.14 2.10 2.06
C ILE A 170 -17.72 3.13 1.09
N TRP A 171 -19.00 3.42 1.25
CA TRP A 171 -19.65 4.54 0.59
C TRP A 171 -20.73 5.09 1.52
N PRO A 172 -20.47 6.19 2.23
CA PRO A 172 -21.43 6.77 3.16
C PRO A 172 -22.79 7.03 2.48
N GLY A 173 -23.88 6.72 3.18
CA GLY A 173 -25.24 6.86 2.66
C GLY A 173 -25.66 5.90 1.52
N ARG A 174 -24.73 5.09 0.97
CA ARG A 174 -25.02 4.12 -0.11
C ARG A 174 -24.81 2.67 0.32
N ILE A 175 -23.73 2.39 1.05
CA ILE A 175 -23.44 1.08 1.63
C ILE A 175 -23.77 1.14 3.13
N LYS A 176 -24.62 0.23 3.61
CA LYS A 176 -24.93 0.13 5.03
C LYS A 176 -23.65 -0.21 5.82
N SER A 177 -23.36 0.56 6.87
CA SER A 177 -22.18 0.34 7.72
C SER A 177 -22.25 -1.00 8.48
N ASN A 178 -21.08 -1.57 8.77
CA ASN A 178 -20.93 -2.76 9.63
C ASN A 178 -21.71 -3.99 9.15
N ILE A 179 -21.78 -4.20 7.83
CA ILE A 179 -22.33 -5.42 7.25
C ILE A 179 -21.22 -6.33 6.74
N VAL A 180 -21.47 -7.64 6.79
CA VAL A 180 -20.61 -8.66 6.21
C VAL A 180 -21.40 -9.37 5.12
N SER A 181 -20.81 -9.47 3.92
CA SER A 181 -21.32 -10.32 2.85
C SER A 181 -20.48 -11.58 2.76
N THR A 182 -21.14 -12.73 2.63
CA THR A 182 -20.49 -14.04 2.38
C THR A 182 -20.48 -14.40 0.90
N MET A 183 -20.99 -13.53 0.03
CA MET A 183 -20.96 -13.76 -1.41
C MET A 183 -19.52 -13.81 -1.92
N PRO A 184 -19.15 -14.83 -2.71
CA PRO A 184 -17.87 -14.82 -3.41
C PRO A 184 -17.76 -13.62 -4.36
N ILE A 185 -16.68 -12.86 -4.22
CA ILE A 185 -16.32 -11.76 -5.12
C ILE A 185 -14.97 -12.10 -5.73
N MET A 186 -14.86 -12.04 -7.05
CA MET A 186 -13.59 -12.20 -7.75
C MET A 186 -13.12 -10.84 -8.27
N GLY A 187 -11.87 -10.48 -7.97
CA GLY A 187 -11.22 -9.35 -8.60
C GLY A 187 -10.95 -9.66 -10.08
N ALA A 188 -11.65 -8.98 -11.00
CA ALA A 188 -11.22 -8.96 -12.40
C ALA A 188 -9.87 -8.23 -12.48
N ARG A 189 -8.86 -8.81 -13.14
CA ARG A 189 -7.50 -8.26 -13.23
C ARG A 189 -7.50 -6.78 -13.63
N TYR A 190 -7.16 -5.92 -12.70
CA TYR A 190 -6.47 -4.65 -12.96
C TYR A 190 -5.07 -4.83 -12.34
N GLY A 191 -4.01 -4.71 -13.14
CA GLY A 191 -2.67 -5.21 -12.77
C GLY A 191 -1.98 -4.45 -11.64
N GLY A 192 -1.31 -5.21 -10.74
CA GLY A 192 -0.18 -4.77 -9.90
C GLY A 192 -0.51 -4.13 -8.53
N TYR A 193 -0.09 -4.84 -7.46
CA TYR A 193 0.14 -4.44 -6.04
C TYR A 193 -0.94 -3.66 -5.27
N ASN A 194 -1.35 -4.22 -4.12
CA ASN A 194 -2.19 -3.63 -3.04
C ASN A 194 -3.09 -2.48 -3.45
N CYS A 195 -4.30 -2.86 -3.86
CA CYS A 195 -5.20 -2.02 -4.63
C CYS A 195 -6.25 -1.34 -3.75
N GLY A 196 -6.14 -0.02 -3.58
CA GLY A 196 -7.25 0.83 -3.23
C GLY A 196 -7.90 1.40 -4.50
N ILE A 197 -9.21 1.25 -4.68
CA ILE A 197 -9.96 1.98 -5.71
C ILE A 197 -10.77 3.07 -5.02
N ILE A 198 -10.57 4.31 -5.46
CA ILE A 198 -11.37 5.46 -5.06
C ILE A 198 -12.14 5.93 -6.29
N LYS A 199 -13.47 5.85 -6.24
CA LYS A 199 -14.36 6.41 -7.27
C LYS A 199 -15.26 7.44 -6.62
N SER A 200 -15.05 8.72 -6.93
CA SER A 200 -16.00 9.77 -6.58
C SER A 200 -17.05 9.85 -7.68
N ALA A 201 -18.33 9.73 -7.30
CA ALA A 201 -19.41 10.13 -8.19
C ALA A 201 -19.52 11.67 -8.18
N THR A 202 -20.16 12.25 -9.20
CA THR A 202 -20.54 13.68 -9.18
C THR A 202 -21.64 13.93 -8.16
N ARG A 203 -21.73 15.19 -7.72
CA ARG A 203 -22.95 15.71 -7.08
C ARG A 203 -24.18 15.47 -7.95
#